data_AF-A0A2T2X050-F1
#
_entry.id   AF-A0A2T2X050-F1
#
_cell.length_a   1.000
_cell.length_b   1.000
_cell.length_c   1.000
_cell.angle_alpha   90.00
_cell.angle_beta   90.00
_cell.angle_gamma   90.00
#
_symmetry.space_group_name_H-M   'P 1'
#
loop_
_entity.id
_entity.type
_entity.pdbx_description
1 polymer ?
#
loop_
_entity_poly.entity_id
_entity_poly.type
_entity_poly.pdbx_seq_one_letter_code
_entity_poly.pdbx_strand_id
1 'polypeptide(L)'
;MTNSHDVAWGRGILGGIVGAMVMAMWAMMVSALSGMGLWAPVQLIAAVWFGASAMHVSIGIIIVGIMTHMMMGMVLGVILAILFRFLAIPSGMGRLVWGMVYGLVIWVINQFAVLPLIDPLMASHMPPWAFAIAHMMFGVVSAAFLLNSSSVVARRGRHELAQ
;
A
#
# COMPACT_ATOMS: atom_id res chain seq x y z
N MET A 1 -8.48 15.17 24.57
CA MET A 1 -8.79 13.76 24.28
C MET A 1 -8.85 13.63 22.76
N THR A 2 -7.85 13.07 22.10
CA THR A 2 -7.93 12.79 20.65
C THR A 2 -8.87 11.61 20.44
N ASN A 3 -9.81 11.70 19.49
CA ASN A 3 -10.73 10.59 19.24
C ASN A 3 -9.93 9.36 18.80
N SER A 4 -10.32 8.16 19.26
CA SER A 4 -9.64 6.91 18.87
C SER A 4 -9.67 6.65 17.36
N HIS A 5 -10.55 7.35 16.64
CA HIS A 5 -10.66 7.35 15.20
C HIS A 5 -9.50 8.10 14.56
N ASP A 6 -9.25 9.35 14.96
CA ASP A 6 -8.19 10.22 14.43
C ASP A 6 -6.80 9.57 14.56
N VAL A 7 -6.57 8.88 15.67
CA VAL A 7 -5.33 8.12 15.91
C VAL A 7 -5.21 6.90 14.98
N ALA A 8 -6.30 6.20 14.71
CA ALA A 8 -6.29 5.06 13.79
C ALA A 8 -6.08 5.52 12.33
N TRP A 9 -6.68 6.65 11.94
CA TRP A 9 -6.50 7.27 10.63
C TRP A 9 -5.07 7.73 10.41
N GLY A 10 -4.49 8.48 11.37
CA GLY A 10 -3.10 8.91 11.28
C GLY A 10 -2.11 7.74 11.19
N ARG A 11 -2.38 6.64 11.90
CA ARG A 11 -1.57 5.41 11.80
C ARG A 11 -1.74 4.69 10.47
N GLY A 12 -2.94 4.67 9.91
CA GLY A 12 -3.21 4.13 8.58
C GLY A 12 -2.49 4.93 7.50
N ILE A 13 -2.55 6.27 7.55
CA ILE A 13 -1.84 7.17 6.64
C ILE A 13 -0.32 6.92 6.73
N LEU A 14 0.25 6.98 7.94
CA LEU A 14 1.69 6.82 8.14
C LEU A 14 2.16 5.41 7.72
N GLY A 15 1.41 4.37 8.08
CA GLY A 15 1.70 3.00 7.68
C GLY A 15 1.65 2.83 6.16
N GLY A 16 0.65 3.43 5.51
CA GLY A 16 0.51 3.43 4.06
C GLY A 16 1.66 4.11 3.34
N ILE A 17 2.11 5.28 3.81
CA ILE A 17 3.28 6.00 3.26
C ILE A 17 4.54 5.14 3.39
N VAL A 18 4.83 4.64 4.59
CA VAL A 18 6.06 3.87 4.85
C VAL A 18 6.02 2.54 4.10
N GLY A 19 4.87 1.88 4.03
CA GLY A 19 4.68 0.68 3.23
C GLY A 19 4.88 0.93 1.74
N ALA A 20 4.35 2.03 1.21
CA ALA A 20 4.51 2.39 -0.20
C ALA A 20 5.97 2.72 -0.53
N MET A 21 6.68 3.37 0.38
CA MET A 21 8.11 3.62 0.24
C MET A 21 8.92 2.32 0.19
N VAL A 22 8.65 1.36 1.09
CA VAL A 22 9.32 0.04 1.05
C VAL A 22 9.02 -0.71 -0.25
N MET A 23 7.77 -0.69 -0.71
CA MET A 23 7.37 -1.24 -2.01
C MET A 23 8.15 -0.59 -3.16
N ALA A 24 8.26 0.74 -3.16
CA ALA A 24 8.96 1.49 -4.19
C ALA A 24 10.45 1.13 -4.21
N MET A 25 11.11 1.10 -3.04
CA MET A 25 12.52 0.73 -2.93
C MET A 25 12.78 -0.69 -3.46
N TRP A 26 11.90 -1.65 -3.11
CA TRP A 26 11.96 -3.00 -3.65
C TRP A 26 11.82 -3.02 -5.18
N ALA A 27 10.80 -2.36 -5.73
CA ALA A 27 10.57 -2.31 -7.17
C ALA A 27 11.72 -1.64 -7.92
N MET A 28 12.28 -0.55 -7.38
CA MET A 28 13.43 0.16 -7.94
C MET A 28 14.68 -0.73 -7.96
N MET A 29 14.91 -1.51 -6.90
CA MET A 29 16.01 -2.48 -6.84
C MET A 29 15.84 -3.58 -7.89
N VAL A 30 14.67 -4.22 -7.98
CA VAL A 30 14.38 -5.24 -8.99
C VAL A 30 14.55 -4.68 -10.40
N SER A 31 14.05 -3.46 -10.64
CA SER A 31 14.14 -2.78 -11.93
C SER A 31 15.58 -2.49 -12.34
N ALA A 32 16.40 -1.99 -11.40
CA ALA A 32 17.82 -1.75 -11.65
C ALA A 32 18.57 -3.05 -11.97
N LEU A 33 18.33 -4.11 -11.20
CA LEU A 33 18.95 -5.43 -11.41
C LEU A 33 18.50 -6.11 -12.71
N SER A 34 17.30 -5.76 -13.20
CA SER A 34 16.73 -6.29 -14.45
C SER A 34 17.09 -5.44 -15.68
N GLY A 35 17.89 -4.38 -15.53
CA GLY A 35 18.33 -3.52 -16.62
C GLY A 35 17.27 -2.53 -17.15
N MET A 36 16.10 -2.44 -16.53
CA MET A 36 15.05 -1.47 -16.90
C MET A 36 15.37 -0.04 -16.43
N GLY A 37 16.33 0.10 -15.51
CA GLY A 37 16.75 1.37 -14.92
C GLY A 37 16.09 1.62 -13.56
N LEU A 38 16.78 2.35 -12.69
CA LEU A 38 16.38 2.56 -11.29
C LEU A 38 15.01 3.22 -11.16
N TRP A 39 14.73 4.21 -12.00
CA TRP A 39 13.51 5.04 -11.94
C TRP A 39 12.35 4.49 -12.78
N ALA A 40 12.51 3.35 -13.45
CA ALA A 40 11.44 2.81 -14.31
C ALA A 40 10.13 2.55 -13.56
N PRO A 41 10.10 2.03 -12.32
CA PRO A 41 8.84 1.88 -11.59
C PRO A 41 8.13 3.21 -11.34
N VAL A 42 8.88 4.27 -11.04
CA VAL A 42 8.32 5.61 -10.82
C VAL A 42 7.76 6.19 -12.13
N GLN A 43 8.45 5.97 -13.25
CA GLN A 43 7.98 6.36 -14.58
C GLN A 43 6.71 5.59 -14.97
N LEU A 44 6.66 4.28 -14.70
CA LEU A 44 5.48 3.46 -14.95
C LEU A 44 4.28 3.94 -14.13
N ILE A 45 4.47 4.28 -12.85
CA ILE A 45 3.38 4.87 -12.05
C ILE A 45 2.90 6.20 -12.65
N ALA A 46 3.80 7.02 -13.18
CA ALA A 46 3.43 8.25 -13.86
C ALA A 46 2.73 8.00 -15.22
N ALA A 47 2.90 6.82 -15.82
CA ALA A 47 2.30 6.47 -17.10
C ALA A 47 0.76 6.40 -17.05
N VAL A 48 0.16 6.22 -15.87
CA VAL A 48 -1.29 6.42 -15.66
C VAL A 48 -1.76 7.78 -16.20
N TRP A 49 -0.92 8.81 -16.09
CA TRP A 49 -1.26 10.18 -16.49
C TRP A 49 -0.72 10.56 -17.87
N PHE A 50 0.46 10.06 -18.22
CA PHE A 50 1.23 10.52 -19.38
C PHE A 50 1.40 9.45 -20.46
N GLY A 51 0.92 8.23 -20.23
CA GLY A 51 1.14 7.07 -21.09
C GLY A 51 2.63 6.84 -21.38
N ALA A 52 2.94 6.47 -22.62
CA ALA A 52 4.31 6.17 -23.05
C ALA A 52 5.29 7.35 -22.90
N SER A 53 4.79 8.60 -22.87
CA SER A 53 5.66 9.77 -22.69
C SER A 53 6.33 9.81 -21.32
N ALA A 54 5.78 9.11 -20.31
CA ALA A 54 6.40 8.97 -19.00
C ALA A 54 7.77 8.24 -19.04
N MET A 55 8.05 7.49 -20.11
CA MET A 55 9.32 6.78 -20.26
C MET A 55 10.49 7.70 -20.67
N HIS A 56 10.20 8.97 -20.95
CA HIS A 56 11.21 10.02 -21.05
C HIS A 56 11.39 10.68 -19.68
N VAL A 57 12.38 10.19 -18.94
CA VAL A 57 12.63 10.67 -17.58
C VAL A 57 12.82 12.18 -17.53
N SER A 58 12.04 12.83 -16.68
CA SER A 58 12.17 14.24 -16.34
C SER A 58 11.80 14.44 -14.88
N ILE A 59 12.23 15.56 -14.30
CA ILE A 59 11.90 15.89 -12.90
C ILE A 59 10.37 15.91 -12.67
N GLY A 60 9.60 16.39 -13.65
CA GLY A 60 8.13 16.42 -13.58
C GLY A 60 7.52 15.03 -13.51
N ILE A 61 8.00 14.10 -14.34
CA ILE A 61 7.56 12.70 -14.32
C ILE A 61 7.87 12.04 -12.98
N ILE A 62 9.08 12.24 -12.44
CA ILE A 62 9.47 11.67 -11.15
C ILE A 62 8.60 12.22 -10.01
N ILE A 63 8.33 13.52 -9.99
CA ILE A 63 7.45 14.15 -8.99
C ILE A 63 6.05 13.55 -9.06
N VAL A 64 5.44 13.48 -10.26
CA VAL A 64 4.07 12.95 -10.41
C VAL A 64 4.01 11.46 -10.05
N GLY A 65 5.01 10.67 -10.45
CA GLY A 65 5.09 9.26 -10.10
C GLY A 65 5.18 9.04 -8.58
N ILE A 66 6.07 9.76 -7.90
CA ILE A 66 6.21 9.69 -6.44
C ILE A 66 4.93 10.16 -5.75
N MET A 67 4.36 11.29 -6.16
CA MET A 67 3.12 11.82 -5.56
C MET A 67 1.97 10.83 -5.71
N THR A 68 1.77 10.28 -6.91
CA THR A 68 0.72 9.28 -7.18
C THR A 68 0.89 8.06 -6.29
N HIS A 69 2.12 7.55 -6.18
CA HIS A 69 2.44 6.40 -5.35
C HIS A 69 2.19 6.66 -3.86
N MET A 70 2.63 7.81 -3.35
CA MET A 70 2.44 8.17 -1.94
C MET A 70 0.96 8.41 -1.60
N MET A 71 0.19 9.07 -2.47
CA MET A 71 -1.25 9.26 -2.26
C MET A 71 -2.00 7.94 -2.25
N MET A 72 -1.69 7.03 -3.19
CA MET A 72 -2.28 5.70 -3.21
C MET A 72 -1.91 4.91 -1.95
N GLY A 73 -0.64 4.99 -1.51
CA GLY A 73 -0.18 4.39 -0.27
C GLY A 73 -1.00 4.86 0.94
N MET A 74 -1.22 6.17 1.08
CA MET A 74 -2.06 6.74 2.15
C MET A 74 -3.48 6.20 2.11
N VAL A 75 -4.12 6.21 0.94
CA VAL A 75 -5.50 5.75 0.76
C VAL A 75 -5.63 4.27 1.14
N LEU A 76 -4.72 3.42 0.64
CA LEU A 76 -4.73 1.99 0.95
C LEU A 76 -4.41 1.71 2.43
N GLY A 77 -3.48 2.44 3.04
CA GLY A 77 -3.19 2.32 4.47
C GLY A 77 -4.38 2.72 5.36
N VAL A 78 -5.11 3.77 4.98
CA VAL A 78 -6.38 4.16 5.60
C VAL A 78 -7.43 3.07 5.45
N ILE A 79 -7.61 2.51 4.26
CA ILE A 79 -8.54 1.40 4.00
C ILE A 79 -8.20 0.19 4.88
N LEU A 80 -6.92 -0.17 5.01
CA LEU A 80 -6.50 -1.26 5.90
C LEU A 80 -6.90 -1.00 7.35
N ALA A 81 -6.72 0.23 7.84
CA ALA A 81 -7.16 0.61 9.18
C ALA A 81 -8.68 0.48 9.37
N ILE A 82 -9.48 0.84 8.35
CA ILE A 82 -10.93 0.62 8.33
C ILE A 82 -11.24 -0.86 8.42
N LEU A 83 -10.61 -1.68 7.58
CA LEU A 83 -10.87 -3.12 7.52
C LEU A 83 -10.55 -3.81 8.86
N PHE A 84 -9.42 -3.47 9.50
CA PHE A 84 -9.10 -4.03 10.82
C PHE A 84 -10.12 -3.66 11.89
N ARG A 85 -10.68 -2.45 11.81
CA ARG A 85 -11.74 -2.02 12.73
C ARG A 85 -13.06 -2.72 12.43
N PHE A 86 -13.48 -2.73 11.16
CA PHE A 86 -14.77 -3.23 10.69
C PHE A 86 -14.89 -4.75 10.85
N LEU A 87 -13.85 -5.48 10.46
CA LEU A 87 -13.75 -6.93 10.61
C LEU A 87 -13.33 -7.35 12.02
N ALA A 88 -13.20 -6.39 12.94
CA ALA A 88 -12.81 -6.60 14.33
C ALA A 88 -11.53 -7.44 14.52
N ILE A 89 -10.55 -7.31 13.60
CA ILE A 89 -9.29 -8.05 13.64
C ILE A 89 -8.59 -7.76 14.98
N PRO A 90 -8.25 -8.78 15.80
CA PRO A 90 -7.59 -8.57 17.08
C PRO A 90 -6.26 -7.81 16.94
N SER A 91 -5.91 -7.02 17.94
CA SER A 91 -4.59 -6.39 18.02
C SER A 91 -3.48 -7.43 18.23
N GLY A 92 -2.27 -7.11 17.79
CA GLY A 92 -1.09 -7.98 17.92
C GLY A 92 -0.54 -8.49 16.58
N MET A 93 0.47 -9.35 16.66
CA MET A 93 1.30 -9.74 15.51
C MET A 93 0.54 -10.47 14.39
N GLY A 94 -0.61 -11.09 14.68
CA GLY A 94 -1.47 -11.68 13.65
C GLY A 94 -1.92 -10.68 12.58
N ARG A 95 -1.95 -9.37 12.89
CA ARG A 95 -2.26 -8.32 11.91
C ARG A 95 -1.23 -8.22 10.78
N LEU A 96 0.01 -8.66 10.98
CA LEU A 96 1.02 -8.67 9.92
C LEU A 96 0.64 -9.66 8.80
N VAL A 97 0.10 -10.83 9.17
CA VAL A 97 -0.40 -11.82 8.20
C VAL A 97 -1.62 -11.25 7.45
N TRP A 98 -2.54 -10.61 8.16
CA TRP A 98 -3.67 -9.92 7.52
C TRP A 98 -3.23 -8.80 6.57
N GLY A 99 -2.20 -8.03 6.96
CA GLY A 99 -1.59 -7.02 6.11
C GLY A 99 -1.00 -7.63 4.84
N MET A 100 -0.23 -8.71 4.97
CA MET A 100 0.33 -9.45 3.84
C MET A 100 -0.74 -9.93 2.86
N VAL A 101 -1.81 -10.56 3.38
CA VAL A 101 -2.95 -11.01 2.58
C VAL A 101 -3.66 -9.84 1.90
N TYR A 102 -3.88 -8.74 2.64
CA TYR A 102 -4.45 -7.51 2.09
C TYR A 102 -3.63 -6.97 0.92
N GLY A 103 -2.31 -6.88 1.07
CA GLY A 103 -1.39 -6.50 0.00
C GLY A 103 -1.52 -7.42 -1.22
N LEU A 104 -1.51 -8.74 -1.00
CA LEU A 104 -1.64 -9.71 -2.08
C LEU A 104 -2.98 -9.60 -2.82
N VAL A 105 -4.08 -9.34 -2.11
CA VAL A 105 -5.40 -9.09 -2.73
C VAL A 105 -5.37 -7.83 -3.59
N ILE A 106 -4.77 -6.73 -3.10
CA ILE A 106 -4.57 -5.51 -3.91
C ILE A 106 -3.78 -5.85 -5.16
N TRP A 107 -2.68 -6.60 -5.04
CA TRP A 107 -1.87 -6.97 -6.19
C TRP A 107 -2.67 -7.73 -7.25
N VAL A 108 -3.48 -8.72 -6.86
CA VAL A 108 -4.33 -9.47 -7.81
C VAL A 108 -5.29 -8.52 -8.52
N ILE A 109 -6.01 -7.69 -7.77
CA ILE A 109 -6.95 -6.72 -8.33
C ILE A 109 -6.22 -5.75 -9.27
N ASN A 110 -5.06 -5.25 -8.86
CA ASN A 110 -4.32 -4.27 -9.62
C ASN A 110 -3.75 -4.87 -10.92
N GLN A 111 -3.06 -6.00 -10.82
CA GLN A 111 -2.39 -6.66 -11.94
C GLN A 111 -3.38 -7.16 -13.01
N PHE A 112 -4.53 -7.70 -12.60
CA PHE A 112 -5.43 -8.42 -13.50
C PHE A 112 -6.73 -7.68 -13.84
N ALA A 113 -7.07 -6.62 -13.11
CA ALA A 113 -8.28 -5.84 -13.38
C ALA A 113 -8.00 -4.35 -13.59
N VAL A 114 -7.30 -3.68 -12.67
CA VAL A 114 -7.16 -2.21 -12.72
C VAL A 114 -6.14 -1.77 -13.76
N LEU A 115 -4.89 -2.22 -13.66
CA LEU A 115 -3.82 -1.77 -14.56
C LEU A 115 -4.07 -2.06 -16.03
N PRO A 116 -4.58 -3.24 -16.44
CA PRO A 116 -4.89 -3.47 -17.85
C PRO A 116 -5.87 -2.45 -18.45
N LEU A 117 -6.67 -1.78 -17.63
CA LEU A 117 -7.65 -0.79 -18.07
C LEU A 117 -7.09 0.64 -18.06
N ILE A 118 -6.29 1.01 -17.05
CA ILE A 118 -5.87 2.41 -16.83
C ILE A 118 -4.38 2.68 -17.05
N ASP A 119 -3.54 1.64 -16.97
CA ASP A 119 -2.09 1.73 -17.19
C ASP A 119 -1.53 0.40 -17.74
N PRO A 120 -1.78 0.13 -19.03
CA PRO A 120 -1.29 -1.09 -19.68
C PRO A 120 0.23 -1.20 -19.73
N LEU A 121 0.95 -0.07 -19.63
CA LEU A 121 2.41 -0.06 -19.63
C LEU A 121 2.93 -0.66 -18.32
N MET A 122 2.44 -0.23 -17.18
CA MET A 122 2.83 -0.84 -15.91
C MET A 122 2.41 -2.31 -15.84
N ALA A 123 1.21 -2.65 -16.32
CA ALA A 123 0.72 -4.04 -16.33
C ALA A 123 1.65 -5.01 -17.09
N SER A 124 2.27 -4.53 -18.18
CA SER A 124 3.11 -5.34 -19.07
C SER A 124 4.60 -5.34 -18.68
N HIS A 125 5.10 -4.28 -18.04
CA HIS A 125 6.53 -4.13 -17.74
C HIS A 125 6.92 -4.52 -16.31
N MET A 126 5.97 -4.56 -15.37
CA MET A 126 6.26 -5.03 -14.02
C MET A 126 6.20 -6.56 -13.94
N PRO A 127 7.28 -7.25 -13.55
CA PRO A 127 7.25 -8.70 -13.36
C PRO A 127 6.22 -9.09 -12.29
N PRO A 128 5.22 -9.95 -12.59
CA PRO A 128 4.11 -10.22 -11.68
C PRO A 128 4.56 -10.72 -10.30
N TRP A 129 5.57 -11.60 -10.25
CA TRP A 129 6.13 -12.12 -8.99
C TRP A 129 6.76 -11.01 -8.14
N ALA A 130 7.50 -10.08 -8.76
CA ALA A 130 8.18 -9.00 -8.05
C ALA A 130 7.16 -8.02 -7.51
N PHE A 131 6.11 -7.74 -8.28
CA PHE A 131 5.03 -6.85 -7.89
C PHE A 131 4.17 -7.44 -6.77
N ALA A 132 3.96 -8.76 -6.76
CA ALA A 132 3.29 -9.47 -5.67
C ALA A 132 4.07 -9.33 -4.35
N ILE A 133 5.38 -9.59 -4.38
CA ILE A 133 6.26 -9.42 -3.20
C ILE A 133 6.22 -7.98 -2.71
N ALA A 134 6.29 -7.00 -3.62
CA ALA A 134 6.24 -5.58 -3.28
C ALA A 134 4.96 -5.23 -2.51
N HIS A 135 3.82 -5.76 -2.93
CA HIS A 135 2.53 -5.58 -2.26
C HIS A 135 2.42 -6.29 -0.92
N MET A 136 2.97 -7.49 -0.81
CA MET A 136 3.06 -8.19 0.48
C MET A 136 3.88 -7.38 1.48
N MET A 137 5.03 -6.83 1.06
CA MET A 137 5.85 -5.93 1.89
C MET A 137 5.08 -4.68 2.31
N PHE A 138 4.40 -4.01 1.36
CA PHE A 138 3.53 -2.87 1.66
C PHE A 138 2.49 -3.22 2.74
N GLY A 139 1.81 -4.35 2.58
CA GLY A 139 0.76 -4.77 3.50
C GLY A 139 1.27 -5.07 4.91
N VAL A 140 2.39 -5.80 5.02
CA VAL A 140 3.05 -6.10 6.29
C VAL A 140 3.48 -4.81 6.99
N VAL A 141 4.18 -3.93 6.29
CA VAL A 141 4.69 -2.67 6.84
C VAL A 141 3.53 -1.76 7.25
N SER A 142 2.49 -1.63 6.44
CA SER A 142 1.31 -0.85 6.78
C SER A 142 0.60 -1.38 8.03
N ALA A 143 0.48 -2.71 8.14
CA ALA A 143 -0.14 -3.35 9.30
C ALA A 143 0.69 -3.19 10.60
N ALA A 144 2.01 -3.05 10.51
CA ALA A 144 2.88 -2.84 11.66
C ALA A 144 2.51 -1.56 12.44
N PHE A 145 2.09 -0.50 11.73
CA PHE A 145 1.63 0.75 12.36
C PHE A 145 0.28 0.59 13.05
N LEU A 146 -0.45 -0.49 12.76
CA LEU A 146 -1.77 -0.77 13.31
C LEU A 146 -1.73 -1.84 14.40
N LEU A 147 -0.59 -2.40 14.82
CA LEU A 147 -0.55 -3.52 15.77
C LEU A 147 -1.35 -3.27 17.07
N ASN A 148 -1.33 -2.03 17.56
CA ASN A 148 -1.94 -1.65 18.84
C ASN A 148 -3.24 -0.83 18.68
N SER A 149 -3.83 -0.75 17.48
CA SER A 149 -5.08 0.02 17.29
C SER A 149 -6.30 -0.77 17.79
N SER A 150 -7.16 -0.11 18.57
CA SER A 150 -8.32 -0.73 19.22
C SER A 150 -9.36 -1.24 18.21
N SER A 151 -9.76 -2.50 18.32
CA SER A 151 -10.91 -3.07 17.59
C SER A 151 -12.23 -2.75 18.32
N VAL A 152 -13.35 -2.70 17.58
CA VAL A 152 -14.68 -2.40 18.12
C VAL A 152 -15.12 -3.46 19.13
N VAL A 153 -14.85 -4.73 18.85
CA VAL A 153 -15.24 -5.87 19.70
C VAL A 153 -14.52 -5.85 21.06
N ALA A 154 -13.23 -5.51 21.09
CA ALA A 154 -12.47 -5.43 22.34
C ALA A 154 -12.96 -4.32 23.29
N ARG A 155 -13.58 -3.26 22.76
CA ARG A 155 -14.23 -2.23 23.58
C ARG A 155 -15.55 -2.68 24.16
N ARG A 156 -16.37 -3.41 23.39
CA ARG A 156 -17.71 -3.85 23.82
C ARG A 156 -17.64 -4.87 24.96
N GLY A 157 -16.76 -5.87 24.86
CA GLY A 157 -16.58 -6.87 25.91
C GLY A 157 -16.08 -6.30 27.24
N ARG A 158 -15.29 -5.21 27.23
CA ARG A 158 -14.86 -4.53 28.47
C ARG A 158 -15.99 -3.76 29.16
N HIS A 159 -16.95 -3.24 28.41
CA HIS A 159 -18.11 -2.56 29.00
C HIS A 159 -19.11 -3.57 29.57
N GLU A 160 -19.29 -4.73 28.94
CA GLU A 160 -20.18 -5.79 29.42
C GLU A 160 -19.66 -6.47 30.69
N LEU A 161 -18.34 -6.58 30.87
CA LEU A 161 -17.73 -7.15 32.09
C LEU A 161 -17.65 -6.18 33.28
N ALA A 162 -17.97 -4.89 33.06
CA ALA A 162 -17.91 -3.84 34.08
C ALA A 162 -19.29 -3.46 34.65
N GLN A 163 -20.34 -4.20 34.28
CA GLN A 163 -21.69 -4.13 34.84
C GLN A 163 -22.00 -5.42 35.61
#